data_AF-A0A2W4JBG0-F1
#
_entry.id   AF-A0A2W4JBG0-F1
#
_cell.length_a   1.000
_cell.length_b   1.000
_cell.length_c   1.000
_cell.angle_alpha   90.00
_cell.angle_beta   90.00
_cell.angle_gamma   90.00
#
_symmetry.space_group_name_H-M   'P 1'
#
loop_
_entity.id
_entity.type
_entity.pdbx_description
1 polymer ?
#
loop_
_entity_poly.entity_id
_entity_poly.type
_entity_poly.pdbx_seq_one_letter_code
_entity_poly.pdbx_strand_id
1 'polypeptide(L)'
;MLRDDGVYSFENGTTITLDGSKSVDQDNPPDDLITYTWLLEAKPTGEPQTLNKAGPEPTTTFRLDYKTVERHYRFRLVVKDRFGAESAPAIVEVEARNRPPVARTNKPAPARLSQVHLDRLGQGLSSAVVLNAFPPANETSDPDPGDNANLTVEWEIVAAPEGSNPVLFDRFAESTGFYTDTAGSYQVELTACDNDPIDNLCDTATVEITITD
;
A
#
# COMPACT_ATOMS: atom_id res chain seq x y z
N MET A 1 16.49 2.58 1.84
CA MET A 1 17.64 2.78 0.93
C MET A 1 18.00 4.26 0.91
N LEU A 2 19.29 4.62 0.94
CA LEU A 2 19.71 6.02 0.77
C LEU A 2 19.52 6.40 -0.70
N ARG A 3 18.80 7.49 -0.97
CA ARG A 3 18.62 8.05 -2.32
C ARG A 3 19.76 9.00 -2.67
N ASP A 4 19.87 9.34 -3.95
CA ASP A 4 20.92 10.22 -4.48
C ASP A 4 20.85 11.66 -3.93
N ASP A 5 19.71 12.04 -3.33
CA ASP A 5 19.49 13.31 -2.64
C ASP A 5 19.90 13.29 -1.15
N GLY A 6 20.37 12.15 -0.64
CA GLY A 6 20.76 11.97 0.76
C GLY A 6 19.61 11.60 1.70
N VAL A 7 18.39 11.37 1.20
CA VAL A 7 17.23 10.98 2.01
C VAL A 7 17.13 9.46 2.10
N TYR A 8 16.84 8.93 3.28
CA TYR A 8 16.54 7.51 3.43
C TYR A 8 15.08 7.25 3.05
N SER A 9 14.83 6.23 2.26
CA SER A 9 13.46 5.88 1.85
C SER A 9 13.11 4.44 2.21
N PHE A 10 11.91 4.27 2.79
CA PHE A 10 11.34 2.99 3.19
C PHE A 10 9.87 2.94 2.78
N GLU A 11 9.31 1.74 2.65
CA GLU A 11 7.87 1.60 2.48
C GLU A 11 7.14 2.04 3.75
N ASN A 12 5.97 2.63 3.59
CA ASN A 12 5.06 2.89 4.69
C ASN A 12 4.72 1.57 5.42
N GLY A 13 4.44 1.65 6.71
CA GLY A 13 4.38 0.52 7.65
C GLY A 13 5.74 0.00 8.15
N THR A 14 6.88 0.47 7.60
CA THR A 14 8.23 0.03 8.02
C THR A 14 8.61 0.59 9.39
N THR A 15 9.13 -0.26 10.27
CA THR A 15 9.83 0.16 11.49
C THR A 15 11.30 0.42 11.18
N ILE A 16 11.73 1.68 11.36
CA ILE A 16 13.13 2.09 11.23
C ILE A 16 13.82 2.13 12.60
N THR A 17 15.14 1.94 12.58
CA THR A 17 16.02 2.16 13.73
C THR A 17 16.86 3.40 13.48
N LEU A 18 16.76 4.37 14.39
CA LEU A 18 17.64 5.52 14.48
C LEU A 18 18.81 5.14 15.38
N ASP A 19 20.04 5.28 14.89
CA ASP A 19 21.24 4.78 15.56
C ASP A 19 22.31 5.88 15.68
N GLY A 20 22.53 6.33 16.92
CA GLY A 20 23.52 7.33 17.28
C GLY A 20 24.84 6.74 17.77
N SER A 21 25.01 5.41 17.79
CA SER A 21 26.12 4.71 18.46
C SER A 21 27.51 5.05 17.92
N LYS A 22 27.57 5.67 16.72
CA LYS A 22 28.81 6.16 16.11
C LYS A 22 29.16 7.59 16.49
N SER A 23 28.38 8.22 17.36
CA SER A 23 28.70 9.54 17.93
C SER A 23 29.93 9.41 18.81
N VAL A 24 30.81 10.40 18.75
CA VAL A 24 32.07 10.42 19.50
C VAL A 24 32.31 11.81 20.06
N ASP A 25 32.81 11.88 21.28
CA ASP A 25 33.40 13.11 21.81
C ASP A 25 34.81 13.31 21.22
N GLN A 26 35.15 14.54 20.86
CA GLN A 26 36.44 14.90 20.27
C GLN A 26 37.41 15.54 21.27
N ASP A 27 37.03 15.65 22.54
CA ASP A 27 37.90 16.12 23.62
C ASP A 27 39.18 15.28 23.74
N ASN A 28 40.18 15.86 24.39
CA ASN A 28 41.47 15.21 24.63
C ASN A 28 41.89 15.32 26.11
N PRO A 29 41.78 14.24 26.90
CA PRO A 29 41.32 12.91 26.51
C PRO A 29 39.80 12.88 26.22
N PRO A 30 39.32 11.98 25.33
CA PRO A 30 37.89 11.82 25.09
C PRO A 30 37.17 11.42 26.36
N ASP A 31 35.91 11.80 26.48
CA ASP A 31 35.03 11.39 27.56
C ASP A 31 33.77 10.67 27.05
N ASP A 32 32.93 10.26 27.99
CA ASP A 32 31.78 9.41 27.71
C ASP A 32 30.56 10.26 27.36
N LEU A 33 29.89 9.95 26.25
CA LEU A 33 28.55 10.43 25.96
C LEU A 33 27.55 9.73 26.87
N ILE A 34 26.79 10.50 27.66
CA ILE A 34 25.85 9.96 28.67
C ILE A 34 24.39 10.13 28.27
N THR A 35 24.09 10.93 27.25
CA THR A 35 22.70 11.12 26.79
C THR A 35 22.63 11.31 25.28
N TYR A 36 21.71 10.57 24.67
CA TYR A 36 21.27 10.68 23.28
C TYR A 36 19.82 11.17 23.30
N THR A 37 19.58 12.32 22.66
CA THR A 37 18.26 12.92 22.56
C THR A 37 17.77 12.86 21.12
N TRP A 38 16.83 11.94 20.86
CA TRP A 38 16.12 11.80 19.59
C TRP A 38 14.79 12.54 19.63
N LEU A 39 14.57 13.43 18.65
CA LEU A 39 13.34 14.20 18.47
C LEU A 39 12.79 14.05 17.05
N LEU A 40 11.49 13.87 16.89
CA LEU A 40 10.79 14.02 15.61
C LEU A 40 10.41 15.50 15.45
N GLU A 41 11.06 16.20 14.52
CA GLU A 41 10.91 17.65 14.31
C GLU A 41 9.88 17.99 13.24
N ALA A 42 9.82 17.20 12.16
CA ALA A 42 8.82 17.33 11.11
C ALA A 42 8.30 15.97 10.71
N LYS A 43 7.03 15.91 10.31
CA LYS A 43 6.30 14.69 9.97
C LYS A 43 5.17 15.02 9.01
N PRO A 44 4.62 14.04 8.28
CA PRO A 44 3.45 14.22 7.43
C PRO A 44 2.29 14.88 8.20
N THR A 45 1.56 15.78 7.55
CA THR A 45 0.36 16.39 8.13
C THR A 45 -0.64 15.31 8.56
N GLY A 46 -1.12 15.41 9.81
CA GLY A 46 -2.08 14.44 10.37
C GLY A 46 -1.45 13.25 11.10
N GLU A 47 -0.14 13.01 10.96
CA GLU A 47 0.57 11.97 11.70
C GLU A 47 0.44 12.20 13.23
N PRO A 48 -0.19 11.29 14.00
CA PRO A 48 -0.33 11.46 15.44
C PRO A 48 0.96 11.16 16.22
N GLN A 49 1.88 10.36 15.69
CA GLN A 49 3.06 9.92 16.42
C GLN A 49 4.01 11.07 16.76
N THR A 50 4.69 10.94 17.90
CA THR A 50 5.77 11.83 18.31
C THR A 50 6.96 11.00 18.74
N LEU A 51 8.17 11.55 18.61
CA LEU A 51 9.37 10.97 19.18
C LEU A 51 10.06 12.06 19.98
N ASN A 52 10.25 11.84 21.27
CA ASN A 52 11.07 12.67 22.15
C ASN A 52 11.67 11.74 23.21
N LYS A 53 12.83 11.17 22.89
CA LYS A 53 13.52 10.17 23.70
C LYS A 53 14.89 10.69 24.08
N ALA A 54 15.11 10.87 25.38
CA ALA A 54 16.41 11.23 25.94
C ALA A 54 16.84 10.14 26.93
N GLY A 55 18.09 9.67 26.82
CA GLY A 55 18.65 8.67 27.73
C GLY A 55 20.00 8.16 27.27
N PRO A 56 20.60 7.19 27.98
CA PRO A 56 21.91 6.65 27.63
C PRO A 56 21.89 5.73 26.40
N GLU A 57 20.71 5.24 26.00
CA GLU A 57 20.56 4.35 24.85
C GLU A 57 20.77 5.09 23.52
N PRO A 58 21.76 4.71 22.70
CA PRO A 58 22.06 5.41 21.45
C PRO A 58 21.06 5.13 20.34
N THR A 59 20.27 4.06 20.47
CA THR A 59 19.32 3.63 19.45
C THR A 59 17.87 3.80 19.90
N THR A 60 17.01 4.18 18.97
CA THR A 60 15.55 4.13 19.15
C THR A 60 14.86 3.71 17.87
N THR A 61 13.60 3.27 17.94
CA THR A 61 12.83 2.86 16.78
C THR A 61 11.64 3.78 16.55
N PHE A 62 11.22 3.87 15.29
CA PHE A 62 10.05 4.62 14.88
C PHE A 62 9.34 3.87 13.75
N ARG A 63 8.01 3.79 13.79
CA ARG A 63 7.22 3.12 12.74
C ARG A 63 6.59 4.17 11.82
N LEU A 64 6.93 4.10 10.54
CA LEU A 64 6.43 5.01 9.50
C LEU A 64 5.03 4.57 9.10
N ASP A 65 4.00 4.87 9.90
CA ASP A 65 2.62 4.40 9.64
C ASP A 65 1.74 5.40 8.89
N TYR A 66 2.29 6.56 8.52
CA TYR A 66 1.52 7.64 7.91
C TYR A 66 2.22 8.17 6.66
N LYS A 67 1.48 8.20 5.56
CA LYS A 67 1.92 8.85 4.32
C LYS A 67 0.79 9.74 3.82
N THR A 68 1.15 10.96 3.45
CA THR A 68 0.28 11.87 2.70
C THR A 68 1.07 12.36 1.49
N VAL A 69 0.60 13.40 0.80
CA VAL A 69 1.43 14.12 -0.19
C VAL A 69 2.78 14.56 0.40
N GLU A 70 2.80 14.93 1.68
CA GLU A 70 4.02 15.18 2.44
C GLU A 70 4.51 13.82 3.00
N ARG A 71 5.43 13.17 2.31
CA ARG A 71 5.94 11.82 2.64
C ARG A 71 7.15 11.80 3.57
N HIS A 72 7.56 12.96 4.09
CA HIS A 72 8.84 13.13 4.78
C HIS A 72 8.71 13.25 6.31
N TYR A 73 9.63 12.60 6.99
CA TYR A 73 9.90 12.69 8.43
C TYR A 73 11.30 13.25 8.64
N ARG A 74 11.46 14.14 9.62
CA ARG A 74 12.75 14.73 9.98
C ARG A 74 13.04 14.51 11.45
N PHE A 75 14.06 13.72 11.71
CA PHE A 75 14.53 13.39 13.05
C PHE A 75 15.79 14.18 13.38
N ARG A 76 15.94 14.54 14.66
CA ARG A 76 17.09 15.22 15.21
C ARG A 76 17.72 14.39 16.32
N LEU A 77 19.03 14.24 16.28
CA LEU A 77 19.86 13.74 17.38
C LEU A 77 20.69 14.88 17.97
N VAL A 78 20.68 15.00 19.29
CA VAL A 78 21.68 15.74 20.06
C VAL A 78 22.27 14.83 21.11
N VAL A 79 23.60 14.76 21.19
CA VAL A 79 24.31 14.00 22.23
C VAL A 79 24.86 14.93 23.29
N LYS A 80 25.02 14.41 24.51
CA LYS A 80 25.57 15.14 25.66
C LYS A 80 26.62 14.31 26.38
N ASP A 81 27.76 14.95 26.65
CA ASP A 81 28.87 14.38 27.40
C ASP A 81 28.60 14.34 28.91
N ARG A 82 29.48 13.71 29.68
CA ARG A 82 29.36 13.62 31.15
C ARG A 82 29.53 14.95 31.89
N PHE A 83 30.07 15.97 31.23
CA PHE A 83 30.24 17.32 31.79
C PHE A 83 29.07 18.26 31.45
N GLY A 84 28.13 17.80 30.62
CA GLY A 84 26.91 18.49 30.26
C GLY A 84 26.96 19.26 28.94
N ALA A 85 28.06 19.21 28.17
CA ALA A 85 28.12 19.85 26.86
C ALA A 85 27.24 19.11 25.85
N GLU A 86 26.55 19.87 24.99
CA GLU A 86 25.68 19.31 23.94
C GLU A 86 26.30 19.48 22.56
N SER A 87 26.12 18.49 21.70
CA SER A 87 26.50 18.59 20.29
C SER A 87 25.61 19.57 19.53
N ALA A 88 26.12 20.04 18.38
CA ALA A 88 25.22 20.51 17.32
C ALA A 88 24.27 19.37 16.88
N PRO A 89 23.07 19.69 16.37
CA PRO A 89 22.11 18.67 15.97
C PRO A 89 22.54 17.93 14.70
N ALA A 90 22.47 16.60 14.74
CA ALA A 90 22.51 15.75 13.56
C ALA A 90 21.08 15.49 13.06
N ILE A 91 20.86 15.60 11.75
CA ILE A 91 19.53 15.50 11.14
C ILE A 91 19.46 14.23 10.28
N VAL A 92 18.35 13.51 10.40
CA VAL A 92 18.02 12.35 9.57
C VAL A 92 16.69 12.60 8.91
N GLU A 93 16.67 12.65 7.58
CA GLU A 93 15.46 12.77 6.79
C GLU A 93 15.08 11.42 6.18
N VAL A 94 13.80 11.08 6.34
CA VAL A 94 13.25 9.80 5.92
C VAL A 94 11.98 10.02 5.13
N GLU A 95 11.83 9.32 4.01
CA GLU A 95 10.59 9.27 3.25
C GLU A 95 9.87 7.93 3.45
N ALA A 96 8.58 8.00 3.79
CA ALA A 96 7.65 6.88 3.78
C ALA A 96 6.98 6.78 2.39
N ARG A 97 7.35 5.75 1.63
CA ARG A 97 6.81 5.50 0.29
C ARG A 97 5.48 4.80 0.37
N ASN A 98 4.62 5.16 -0.57
CA ASN A 98 3.40 4.42 -0.87
C ASN A 98 3.69 2.94 -1.14
N ARG A 99 2.74 2.09 -0.78
CA ARG A 99 2.72 0.67 -1.13
C ARG A 99 1.56 0.42 -2.10
N PRO A 100 1.70 -0.53 -3.04
CA PRO A 100 0.60 -0.86 -3.93
C PRO A 100 -0.54 -1.52 -3.14
N PRO A 101 -1.78 -1.44 -3.65
CA PRO A 101 -2.86 -2.26 -3.14
C PRO A 101 -2.56 -3.74 -3.36
N VAL A 102 -3.34 -4.60 -2.71
CA VAL A 102 -3.34 -6.04 -2.93
C VAL A 102 -4.68 -6.40 -3.58
N ALA A 103 -4.65 -6.62 -4.89
CA ALA A 103 -5.85 -6.94 -5.65
C ALA A 103 -6.35 -8.35 -5.31
N ARG A 104 -7.66 -8.46 -5.03
CA ARG A 104 -8.32 -9.74 -4.77
C ARG A 104 -9.74 -9.68 -5.33
N THR A 105 -10.19 -10.80 -5.88
CA THR A 105 -11.55 -10.98 -6.39
C THR A 105 -12.08 -12.34 -5.98
N ASN A 106 -13.40 -12.45 -5.78
CA ASN A 106 -14.06 -13.73 -5.51
C ASN A 106 -13.78 -14.77 -6.61
N LYS A 107 -13.92 -16.05 -6.26
CA LYS A 107 -13.86 -17.17 -7.22
C LYS A 107 -15.29 -17.69 -7.47
N PRO A 108 -15.91 -17.40 -8.62
CA PRO A 108 -17.23 -17.90 -8.95
C PRO A 108 -17.26 -19.43 -9.03
N ALA A 109 -18.40 -20.02 -8.65
CA ALA A 109 -18.67 -21.42 -8.99
C ALA A 109 -18.96 -21.56 -10.50
N PRO A 110 -18.75 -22.74 -11.09
CA PRO A 110 -19.19 -22.99 -12.46
C PRO A 110 -20.68 -22.70 -12.63
N ALA A 111 -21.05 -22.07 -13.74
CA ALA A 111 -22.43 -21.67 -14.03
C ALA A 111 -22.89 -22.23 -15.38
N ARG A 112 -24.20 -22.47 -15.52
CA ARG A 112 -24.76 -22.89 -16.82
C ARG A 112 -24.89 -21.69 -17.76
N LEU A 113 -24.72 -21.93 -19.05
CA LEU A 113 -24.83 -20.91 -20.10
C LEU A 113 -26.19 -20.19 -20.01
N SER A 114 -27.27 -20.92 -19.76
CA SER A 114 -28.62 -20.35 -19.57
C SER A 114 -28.75 -19.32 -18.41
N GLN A 115 -27.81 -19.30 -17.47
CA GLN A 115 -27.79 -18.37 -16.33
C GLN A 115 -26.88 -17.16 -16.54
N VAL A 116 -26.09 -17.15 -17.60
CA VAL A 116 -25.13 -16.09 -17.95
C VAL A 116 -25.26 -15.63 -19.41
N HIS A 117 -26.24 -16.14 -20.16
CA HIS A 117 -26.35 -15.87 -21.59
C HIS A 117 -26.58 -14.38 -21.91
N LEU A 118 -26.10 -13.91 -23.07
CA LEU A 118 -26.27 -12.52 -23.53
C LEU A 118 -27.75 -12.06 -23.59
N ASP A 119 -28.69 -12.97 -23.86
CA ASP A 119 -30.13 -12.64 -23.82
C ASP A 119 -30.57 -12.11 -22.46
N ARG A 120 -29.94 -12.57 -21.36
CA ARG A 120 -30.23 -12.06 -20.01
C ARG A 120 -29.84 -10.59 -19.90
N LEU A 121 -28.67 -10.24 -20.42
CA LEU A 121 -28.20 -8.85 -20.46
C LEU A 121 -29.18 -7.98 -21.27
N GLY A 122 -29.60 -8.43 -22.44
CA GLY A 122 -30.58 -7.73 -23.28
C GLY A 122 -31.95 -7.54 -22.61
N GLN A 123 -32.30 -8.41 -21.67
CA GLN A 123 -33.54 -8.34 -20.87
C GLN A 123 -33.36 -7.62 -19.52
N GLY A 124 -32.15 -7.13 -19.20
CA GLY A 124 -31.84 -6.51 -17.91
C GLY A 124 -31.85 -7.50 -16.73
N LEU A 125 -31.70 -8.79 -16.99
CA LEU A 125 -31.60 -9.84 -15.97
C LEU A 125 -30.16 -10.00 -15.51
N SER A 126 -29.96 -10.24 -14.21
CA SER A 126 -28.63 -10.46 -13.64
C SER A 126 -27.97 -11.75 -14.12
N SER A 127 -26.63 -11.75 -14.18
CA SER A 127 -25.82 -12.95 -14.35
C SER A 127 -25.73 -13.74 -13.05
N ALA A 128 -25.64 -15.07 -13.15
CA ALA A 128 -25.27 -15.93 -12.04
C ALA A 128 -23.76 -15.90 -11.72
N VAL A 129 -22.93 -15.39 -12.64
CA VAL A 129 -21.51 -15.12 -12.41
C VAL A 129 -21.35 -13.64 -12.10
N VAL A 130 -21.09 -13.36 -10.83
CA VAL A 130 -20.78 -12.02 -10.34
C VAL A 130 -19.32 -12.00 -9.90
N LEU A 131 -18.57 -11.04 -10.40
CA LEU A 131 -17.21 -10.73 -9.97
C LEU A 131 -17.29 -9.55 -9.00
N ASN A 132 -16.57 -9.63 -7.89
CA ASN A 132 -16.57 -8.61 -6.84
C ASN A 132 -15.15 -8.39 -6.32
N ALA A 133 -14.74 -7.13 -6.26
CA ALA A 133 -13.44 -6.69 -5.78
C ALA A 133 -13.41 -6.40 -4.27
N PHE A 134 -14.57 -6.28 -3.61
CA PHE A 134 -14.71 -5.78 -2.24
C PHE A 134 -15.64 -6.68 -1.38
N PRO A 135 -15.77 -6.47 -0.05
CA PRO A 135 -16.54 -7.35 0.84
C PRO A 135 -17.97 -7.72 0.36
N PRO A 136 -18.50 -8.90 0.76
CA PRO A 136 -17.98 -9.84 1.76
C PRO A 136 -17.04 -10.93 1.21
N ALA A 137 -16.66 -10.89 -0.08
CA ALA A 137 -15.73 -11.86 -0.65
C ALA A 137 -14.57 -11.15 -1.37
N ASN A 138 -13.35 -11.36 -0.86
CA ASN A 138 -12.06 -10.98 -1.46
C ASN A 138 -11.79 -9.48 -1.56
N GLU A 139 -11.42 -8.94 -0.40
CA GLU A 139 -11.06 -7.56 -0.12
C GLU A 139 -9.77 -7.18 -0.87
N THR A 140 -9.94 -6.70 -2.09
CA THR A 140 -8.98 -5.74 -2.64
C THR A 140 -8.79 -4.67 -1.57
N SER A 141 -7.55 -4.50 -1.15
CA SER A 141 -7.23 -3.63 -0.03
C SER A 141 -5.86 -3.03 -0.18
N ASP A 142 -5.73 -1.81 0.30
CA ASP A 142 -4.46 -1.12 0.42
C ASP A 142 -3.91 -1.31 1.83
N PRO A 143 -2.63 -1.70 1.98
CA PRO A 143 -2.02 -1.82 3.29
C PRO A 143 -1.75 -0.46 3.96
N ASP A 144 -1.79 0.66 3.22
CA ASP A 144 -1.61 2.02 3.73
C ASP A 144 -2.90 2.58 4.38
N PRO A 145 -2.82 3.07 5.64
CA PRO A 145 -4.00 3.57 6.35
C PRO A 145 -4.66 4.75 5.64
N GLY A 146 -5.95 4.60 5.32
CA GLY A 146 -6.76 5.65 4.68
C GLY A 146 -7.00 5.42 3.18
N ASP A 147 -6.21 4.58 2.54
CA ASP A 147 -6.22 4.43 1.08
C ASP A 147 -7.34 3.51 0.57
N ASN A 148 -7.81 2.59 1.42
CA ASN A 148 -8.91 1.67 1.09
C ASN A 148 -10.19 2.37 0.61
N ALA A 149 -10.45 3.61 1.05
CA ALA A 149 -11.64 4.37 0.63
C ALA A 149 -11.52 5.00 -0.77
N ASN A 150 -10.31 5.04 -1.33
CA ASN A 150 -10.01 5.68 -2.61
C ASN A 150 -9.61 4.68 -3.70
N LEU A 151 -9.69 3.37 -3.43
CA LEU A 151 -9.35 2.36 -4.44
C LEU A 151 -10.30 2.44 -5.63
N THR A 152 -9.73 2.38 -6.83
CA THR A 152 -10.48 2.21 -8.09
C THR A 152 -10.19 0.85 -8.68
N VAL A 153 -11.16 0.31 -9.44
CA VAL A 153 -11.04 -0.99 -10.07
C VAL A 153 -11.41 -0.96 -11.54
N GLU A 154 -10.76 -1.82 -12.32
CA GLU A 154 -11.12 -2.11 -13.71
C GLU A 154 -11.07 -3.62 -13.96
N TRP A 155 -12.09 -4.14 -14.63
CA TRP A 155 -12.18 -5.55 -15.02
C TRP A 155 -11.94 -5.73 -16.52
N GLU A 156 -11.10 -6.68 -16.91
CA GLU A 156 -10.81 -6.99 -18.30
C GLU A 156 -10.94 -8.49 -18.59
N ILE A 157 -11.64 -8.86 -19.66
CA ILE A 157 -11.65 -10.25 -20.14
C ILE A 157 -10.37 -10.49 -20.93
N VAL A 158 -9.44 -11.26 -20.37
CA VAL A 158 -8.09 -11.48 -20.94
C VAL A 158 -7.97 -12.82 -21.68
N ALA A 159 -8.91 -13.75 -21.47
CA ALA A 159 -9.01 -14.98 -22.25
C ALA A 159 -10.46 -15.47 -22.38
N ALA A 160 -10.80 -16.00 -23.55
CA ALA A 160 -12.12 -16.54 -23.87
C ALA A 160 -12.04 -17.67 -24.91
N PRO A 161 -13.06 -18.56 -24.99
CA PRO A 161 -13.17 -19.55 -26.05
C PRO A 161 -13.25 -18.90 -27.45
N GLU A 162 -12.70 -19.58 -28.45
CA GLU A 162 -12.74 -19.10 -29.83
C GLU A 162 -14.18 -18.91 -30.33
N GLY A 163 -14.46 -17.75 -30.93
CA GLY A 163 -15.78 -17.40 -31.47
C GLY A 163 -16.81 -16.94 -30.43
N SER A 164 -16.46 -16.93 -29.13
CA SER A 164 -17.34 -16.40 -28.08
C SER A 164 -17.39 -14.87 -28.07
N ASN A 165 -18.49 -14.31 -27.55
CA ASN A 165 -18.67 -12.85 -27.40
C ASN A 165 -18.95 -12.47 -25.92
N PRO A 166 -18.00 -12.68 -25.00
CA PRO A 166 -18.20 -12.38 -23.60
C PRO A 166 -18.22 -10.88 -23.33
N VAL A 167 -19.03 -10.47 -22.34
CA VAL A 167 -19.17 -9.07 -21.92
C VAL A 167 -19.27 -8.97 -20.41
N LEU A 168 -18.76 -7.88 -19.87
CA LEU A 168 -19.00 -7.45 -18.50
C LEU A 168 -20.07 -6.37 -18.50
N PHE A 169 -20.96 -6.38 -17.51
CA PHE A 169 -22.04 -5.39 -17.40
C PHE A 169 -21.49 -3.96 -17.28
N ASP A 170 -20.59 -3.77 -16.31
CA ASP A 170 -19.84 -2.54 -16.08
C ASP A 170 -18.45 -2.92 -15.58
N ARG A 171 -17.41 -2.55 -16.31
CA ARG A 171 -16.04 -2.93 -15.95
C ARG A 171 -15.40 -2.06 -14.87
N PHE A 172 -16.03 -0.95 -14.47
CA PHE A 172 -15.52 -0.07 -13.42
C PHE A 172 -16.30 -0.22 -12.10
N ALA A 173 -17.31 -1.08 -12.08
CA ALA A 173 -18.09 -1.34 -10.88
C ALA A 173 -17.32 -2.24 -9.91
N GLU A 174 -17.48 -1.97 -8.61
CA GLU A 174 -17.02 -2.83 -7.52
C GLU A 174 -17.48 -4.28 -7.67
N SER A 175 -18.69 -4.45 -8.21
CA SER A 175 -19.33 -5.73 -8.50
C SER A 175 -19.92 -5.72 -9.90
N THR A 176 -19.53 -6.69 -10.74
CA THR A 176 -19.94 -6.77 -12.14
C THR A 176 -20.40 -8.15 -12.56
N GLY A 177 -21.40 -8.22 -13.43
CA GLY A 177 -21.91 -9.47 -13.98
C GLY A 177 -21.17 -9.86 -15.25
N PHE A 178 -20.76 -11.12 -15.35
CA PHE A 178 -20.17 -11.70 -16.55
C PHE A 178 -21.25 -12.38 -17.41
N TYR A 179 -21.28 -12.09 -18.71
CA TYR A 179 -22.18 -12.73 -19.66
C TYR A 179 -21.40 -13.27 -20.85
N THR A 180 -21.89 -14.34 -21.47
CA THR A 180 -21.30 -14.91 -22.68
C THR A 180 -22.33 -15.70 -23.49
N ASP A 181 -22.04 -15.99 -24.75
CA ASP A 181 -22.87 -16.80 -25.64
C ASP A 181 -22.43 -18.26 -25.74
N THR A 182 -21.26 -18.62 -25.20
CA THR A 182 -20.61 -19.91 -25.44
C THR A 182 -20.17 -20.57 -24.12
N ALA A 183 -20.33 -21.89 -23.99
CA ALA A 183 -19.77 -22.65 -22.88
C ALA A 183 -18.23 -22.77 -23.01
N GLY A 184 -17.52 -22.78 -21.89
CA GLY A 184 -16.05 -22.84 -21.89
C GLY A 184 -15.42 -22.18 -20.67
N SER A 185 -14.08 -22.06 -20.68
CA SER A 185 -13.32 -21.35 -19.66
C SER A 185 -12.94 -19.95 -20.14
N TYR A 186 -13.05 -18.99 -19.23
CA TYR A 186 -12.71 -17.58 -19.44
C TYR A 186 -11.77 -17.12 -18.33
N GLN A 187 -10.93 -16.15 -18.63
CA GLN A 187 -10.13 -15.46 -17.61
C GLN A 187 -10.50 -13.98 -17.62
N VAL A 188 -10.73 -13.45 -16.43
CA VAL A 188 -10.95 -12.02 -16.20
C VAL A 188 -9.87 -11.52 -15.25
N GLU A 189 -9.28 -10.39 -15.56
CA GLU A 189 -8.33 -9.68 -14.72
C GLU A 189 -9.01 -8.51 -14.02
N LEU A 190 -8.79 -8.39 -12.71
CA LEU A 190 -9.09 -7.23 -11.90
C LEU A 190 -7.81 -6.41 -11.76
N THR A 191 -7.81 -5.15 -12.17
CA THR A 191 -6.79 -4.17 -11.80
C THR A 191 -7.35 -3.27 -10.70
N ALA A 192 -6.62 -3.09 -9.60
CA ALA A 192 -6.95 -2.17 -8.53
C ALA A 192 -5.85 -1.12 -8.37
N CYS A 193 -6.21 0.16 -8.26
CA CYS A 193 -5.27 1.27 -8.09
C CYS A 193 -5.63 2.14 -6.88
N ASP A 194 -4.63 2.63 -6.16
CA ASP A 194 -4.80 3.45 -4.95
C ASP A 194 -5.11 4.94 -5.20
N ASN A 195 -4.89 5.41 -6.44
CA ASN A 195 -5.05 6.80 -6.84
C ASN A 195 -4.23 7.79 -5.99
N ASP A 196 -3.09 7.36 -5.47
CA ASP A 196 -2.21 8.27 -4.76
C ASP A 196 -1.68 9.37 -5.72
N PRO A 197 -1.77 10.66 -5.32
CA PRO A 197 -1.45 11.79 -6.21
C PRO A 197 0.04 11.97 -6.51
N ILE A 198 0.93 11.34 -5.75
CA ILE A 198 2.39 11.41 -5.93
C ILE A 198 2.89 10.17 -6.67
N ASP A 199 2.34 9.00 -6.36
CA ASP A 199 2.78 7.72 -6.90
C ASP A 199 1.60 6.75 -6.92
N ASN A 200 0.78 6.82 -7.96
CA ASN A 200 -0.38 5.94 -8.17
C ASN A 200 0.11 4.53 -8.48
N LEU A 201 -0.10 3.61 -7.54
CA LEU A 201 0.29 2.21 -7.68
C LEU A 201 -0.94 1.35 -7.89
N CYS A 202 -0.74 0.26 -8.64
CA CYS A 202 -1.80 -0.71 -8.93
C CYS A 202 -1.30 -2.13 -8.72
N ASP A 203 -2.24 -3.04 -8.48
CA ASP A 203 -2.02 -4.49 -8.44
C ASP A 203 -3.13 -5.19 -9.22
N THR A 204 -2.87 -6.43 -9.63
CA THR A 204 -3.78 -7.22 -10.48
C THR A 204 -4.10 -8.58 -9.89
N ALA A 205 -5.32 -9.06 -10.10
CA ALA A 205 -5.74 -10.41 -9.76
C ALA A 205 -6.54 -11.05 -10.91
N THR A 206 -6.14 -12.26 -11.32
CA THR A 206 -6.85 -13.02 -12.35
C THR A 206 -7.83 -14.01 -11.73
N VAL A 207 -9.03 -14.12 -12.30
CA VAL A 207 -10.05 -15.11 -11.93
C VAL A 207 -10.46 -15.94 -13.15
N GLU A 208 -10.60 -17.25 -12.92
CA GLU A 208 -11.13 -18.18 -13.92
C GLU A 208 -12.65 -18.33 -13.75
N ILE A 209 -13.37 -18.28 -14.87
CA ILE A 209 -14.81 -18.49 -14.95
C ILE A 209 -15.07 -19.71 -15.81
N THR A 210 -15.84 -20.67 -15.29
CA THR A 210 -16.23 -21.88 -16.02
C THR A 210 -17.71 -21.85 -16.35
N ILE A 211 -18.04 -21.86 -17.64
CA ILE A 211 -19.40 -21.96 -18.15
C ILE A 211 -19.64 -23.36 -18.73
N THR A 212 -20.71 -24.01 -18.29
CA THR A 212 -21.18 -25.30 -18.83
C THR A 212 -22.41 -25.10 -19.68
N ASP A 213 -22.75 -26.08 -20.52
CA ASP A 213 -24.05 -26.12 -21.21
C ASP A 213 -25.24 -26.14 -20.23
#